data_AF-A0AAD9R6A7-F1
#
_entry.id   AF-A0AAD9R6A7-F1
#
_cell.length_a   1.000
_cell.length_b   1.000
_cell.length_c   1.000
_cell.angle_alpha   90.00
_cell.angle_beta   90.00
_cell.angle_gamma   90.00
#
_symmetry.space_group_name_H-M   'P 1'
#
loop_
_entity.id
_entity.type
_entity.pdbx_description
1 polymer ?
#
loop_
_entity_poly.entity_id
_entity_poly.type
_entity_poly.pdbx_seq_one_letter_code
_entity_poly.pdbx_strand_id
1 'polypeptide(L)'
;MRRRGYLPLLYQILYFFYRVLNAFAVSQQQTMPEFVVCLLVLLSLNCVQSLYKSDDIRSSYLSVSEDYVLVGHVTTALLARGITPCAHKCLSMPGCLSFNFAKVSNVCELNNSSSQSTDNLAIRPGFAHGYWINVAPMKFVFTTLGAQGSMGPSNATGYLGSTLEGQVYLNNGIQEWVVPYKGKYLIEAFGASGANGTCVRRCSGWTRGGRGAKITGLFELQRGQRLKILVGQRGQITYDFNERSGGGGGGTFVTLMDNSPLVIAGGGGGGSMSTNESADGDPGQAGRNGTRNGGTKGLEGQKSSPADLCGTGAGLWGDGKGMSTRALSFSRGGNGAYSMGKGGFGGGGNGWVLPGGGGGYSGGGMEASKFGVGNAGGGGSINNGSSQVNERGVNKGDGKAVITLIT
;
A
#
# COMPACT_ATOMS: atom_id res chain seq x y z
N MET A 1 21.20 -7.09 33.38
CA MET A 1 20.70 -8.40 33.86
C MET A 1 19.18 -8.39 33.95
N ARG A 2 18.56 -9.58 33.81
CA ARG A 2 17.12 -9.93 33.86
C ARG A 2 16.31 -9.81 32.56
N ARG A 3 16.32 -10.92 31.80
CA ARG A 3 15.30 -11.35 30.84
C ARG A 3 13.96 -11.58 31.57
N ARG A 4 12.86 -11.04 31.05
CA ARG A 4 11.48 -11.41 31.46
C ARG A 4 10.99 -12.55 30.55
N GLY A 5 10.58 -13.65 31.16
CA GLY A 5 10.18 -14.89 30.47
C GLY A 5 8.77 -14.83 29.87
N TYR A 6 8.68 -15.19 28.60
CA TYR A 6 7.46 -15.52 27.85
C TYR A 6 7.01 -16.97 28.14
N LEU A 7 6.80 -17.33 29.40
CA LEU A 7 6.34 -18.68 29.77
C LEU A 7 4.80 -18.89 29.95
N PRO A 8 3.93 -17.88 30.18
CA PRO A 8 2.54 -18.19 30.52
C PRO A 8 1.61 -18.47 29.32
N LEU A 9 1.93 -17.97 28.12
CA LEU A 9 1.04 -18.10 26.95
C LEU A 9 1.11 -19.50 26.32
N LEU A 10 2.31 -20.09 26.24
CA LEU A 10 2.51 -21.42 25.66
C LEU A 10 1.81 -22.50 26.50
N TYR A 11 1.83 -22.35 27.83
CA TYR A 11 1.19 -23.29 28.74
C TYR A 11 -0.34 -23.22 28.66
N GLN A 12 -0.91 -22.02 28.50
CA GLN A 12 -2.35 -21.85 28.30
C GLN A 12 -2.81 -22.42 26.95
N ILE A 13 -2.01 -22.26 25.90
CA ILE A 13 -2.30 -22.83 24.58
C ILE A 13 -2.21 -24.37 24.63
N LEU A 14 -1.15 -24.93 25.21
CA LEU A 14 -0.99 -26.38 25.37
C LEU A 14 -2.11 -27.00 26.23
N TYR A 15 -2.53 -26.31 27.30
CA TYR A 15 -3.63 -26.78 28.16
C TYR A 15 -4.99 -26.73 27.46
N PHE A 16 -5.23 -25.73 26.61
CA PHE A 16 -6.43 -25.64 25.78
C PHE A 16 -6.47 -26.80 24.76
N PHE A 17 -5.37 -27.06 24.06
CA PHE A 17 -5.28 -28.18 23.13
C PHE A 17 -5.40 -29.54 23.81
N TYR A 18 -4.84 -29.71 25.02
CA TYR A 18 -5.02 -30.92 25.83
C TYR A 18 -6.49 -31.17 26.20
N ARG A 19 -7.25 -30.12 26.56
CA ARG A 19 -8.69 -30.27 26.86
C ARG A 19 -9.52 -30.56 25.61
N VAL A 20 -9.16 -29.99 24.46
CA VAL A 20 -9.84 -30.30 23.18
C VAL A 20 -9.55 -31.75 22.78
N LEU A 21 -8.31 -32.22 22.89
CA LEU A 21 -7.94 -33.61 22.61
C LEU A 21 -8.67 -34.61 23.51
N ASN A 22 -8.81 -34.32 24.81
CA ASN A 22 -9.56 -35.17 25.73
C ASN A 22 -11.07 -35.13 25.50
N ALA A 23 -11.63 -34.01 25.02
CA ALA A 23 -13.05 -33.92 24.67
C ALA A 23 -13.38 -34.74 23.41
N PHE A 24 -12.45 -34.85 22.45
CA PHE A 24 -12.59 -35.70 21.27
C PHE A 24 -12.39 -37.19 21.55
N ALA A 25 -11.64 -37.56 22.60
CA ALA A 25 -11.39 -38.96 22.94
C ALA A 25 -12.61 -39.71 23.54
N VAL A 26 -13.67 -39.01 23.95
CA VAL A 26 -14.85 -39.62 24.61
C VAL A 26 -16.01 -39.90 23.64
N SER A 27 -15.92 -39.47 22.37
CA SER A 27 -16.96 -39.76 21.39
C SER A 27 -16.39 -40.42 20.12
N GLN A 28 -16.62 -41.74 20.02
CA GLN A 28 -16.75 -42.50 18.78
C GLN A 28 -15.51 -42.60 17.86
N GLN A 29 -14.84 -43.75 17.95
CA GLN A 29 -14.36 -44.58 16.83
C GLN A 29 -14.09 -43.87 15.49
N GLN A 30 -12.87 -43.34 15.29
CA GLN A 30 -12.36 -42.94 13.98
C GLN A 30 -10.93 -43.44 13.75
N THR A 31 -10.69 -43.83 12.50
CA THR A 31 -9.60 -44.67 12.02
C THR A 31 -8.27 -43.92 11.95
N MET A 32 -7.16 -44.68 11.99
CA MET A 32 -5.76 -44.21 12.00
C MET A 32 -5.21 -43.40 10.79
N PRO A 33 -5.90 -43.09 9.67
CA PRO A 33 -5.30 -42.29 8.59
C PRO A 33 -5.16 -40.78 8.88
N GLU A 34 -6.02 -40.20 9.73
CA GLU A 34 -6.11 -38.73 9.85
C GLU A 34 -4.94 -38.10 10.65
N PHE A 35 -4.39 -38.84 11.61
CA PHE A 35 -3.28 -38.37 12.44
C PHE A 35 -1.96 -38.24 11.64
N VAL A 36 -1.74 -39.14 10.68
CA VAL A 36 -0.55 -39.15 9.81
C VAL A 36 -0.61 -37.98 8.81
N VAL A 37 -1.80 -37.66 8.30
CA VAL A 37 -2.02 -36.50 7.42
C VAL A 37 -1.75 -35.20 8.18
N CYS A 38 -2.20 -35.09 9.42
CA CYS A 38 -1.95 -33.90 10.24
C CYS A 38 -0.45 -33.68 10.53
N LEU A 39 0.30 -34.77 10.77
CA LEU A 39 1.75 -34.71 11.00
C LEU A 39 2.52 -34.32 9.74
N LEU A 40 2.12 -34.84 8.57
CA LEU A 40 2.71 -34.47 7.27
C LEU A 40 2.44 -33.01 6.89
N VAL A 41 1.25 -32.48 7.21
CA VAL A 41 0.91 -31.06 7.01
C VAL A 41 1.77 -30.16 7.91
N LEU A 42 1.98 -30.54 9.18
CA LEU A 42 2.84 -29.78 10.11
C LEU A 42 4.32 -29.80 9.70
N LEU A 43 4.83 -30.92 9.19
CA LEU A 43 6.19 -31.01 8.63
C LEU A 43 6.33 -30.19 7.33
N SER A 44 5.28 -30.12 6.50
CA SER A 44 5.26 -29.27 5.31
C SER A 44 5.24 -27.77 5.63
N LEU A 45 4.57 -27.35 6.72
CA LEU A 45 4.50 -25.95 7.15
C LEU A 45 5.87 -25.38 7.58
N ASN A 46 6.72 -26.21 8.18
CA ASN A 46 8.11 -25.83 8.47
C ASN A 46 8.99 -25.76 7.21
N CYS A 47 8.65 -26.49 6.15
CA CYS A 47 9.34 -26.41 4.87
C CYS A 47 8.97 -25.14 4.08
N VAL A 48 7.76 -24.59 4.25
CA VAL A 48 7.32 -23.36 3.58
C VAL A 48 7.98 -22.11 4.17
N GLN A 49 8.32 -22.10 5.47
CA GLN A 49 9.04 -20.96 6.07
C GLN A 49 10.48 -20.81 5.58
N SER A 50 11.10 -21.88 5.06
CA SER A 50 12.46 -21.83 4.48
C SER A 50 12.51 -21.34 3.03
N LEU A 51 11.36 -21.16 2.37
CA LEU A 51 11.25 -20.71 0.98
C LEU A 51 10.70 -19.29 0.84
N TYR A 52 10.58 -18.53 1.94
CA TYR A 52 10.45 -17.07 1.86
C TYR A 52 11.78 -16.46 1.44
N LYS A 53 12.18 -16.72 0.19
CA LYS A 53 13.13 -15.88 -0.52
C LYS A 53 12.38 -14.57 -0.70
N SER A 54 12.69 -13.59 0.15
CA SER A 54 12.40 -12.20 -0.20
C SER A 54 13.11 -11.99 -1.53
N ASP A 55 12.36 -12.04 -2.63
CA ASP A 55 12.82 -11.59 -3.94
C ASP A 55 12.95 -10.06 -3.87
N ASP A 56 13.87 -9.60 -3.01
CA ASP A 56 14.47 -8.30 -3.06
C ASP A 56 15.41 -8.40 -4.26
N ILE A 57 14.85 -8.33 -5.48
CA ILE A 57 15.60 -8.26 -6.73
C ILE A 57 16.30 -6.89 -6.68
N ARG A 58 17.41 -6.83 -5.95
CA ARG A 58 18.31 -5.71 -5.96
C ARG A 58 19.17 -5.88 -7.20
N SER A 59 19.04 -4.93 -8.12
CA SER A 59 20.04 -4.74 -9.15
C SER A 59 21.33 -4.27 -8.46
N SER A 60 22.17 -5.23 -8.04
CA SER A 60 23.44 -4.96 -7.38
C SER A 60 24.54 -4.82 -8.42
N TYR A 61 25.14 -3.63 -8.51
CA TYR A 61 26.28 -3.39 -9.39
C TYR A 61 27.56 -3.79 -8.66
N LEU A 62 28.47 -4.52 -9.32
CA LEU A 62 29.77 -4.87 -8.74
C LEU A 62 30.74 -3.70 -8.96
N SER A 63 31.20 -3.08 -7.88
CA SER A 63 32.30 -2.12 -7.91
C SER A 63 33.60 -2.82 -7.57
N VAL A 64 34.67 -2.50 -8.32
CA VAL A 64 36.00 -3.09 -8.13
C VAL A 64 37.01 -1.96 -8.03
N SER A 65 37.81 -1.99 -6.97
CA SER A 65 38.94 -1.08 -6.74
C SER A 65 40.24 -1.84 -6.88
N GLU A 66 41.07 -1.41 -7.82
CA GLU A 66 42.34 -2.05 -8.13
C GLU A 66 43.43 -1.66 -7.14
N ASP A 67 44.29 -2.62 -6.79
CA ASP A 67 45.37 -2.49 -5.82
C ASP A 67 44.91 -2.15 -4.41
N TYR A 68 43.67 -2.55 -4.06
CA TYR A 68 43.11 -2.42 -2.72
C TYR A 68 42.66 -3.77 -2.16
N VAL A 69 42.65 -3.85 -0.83
CA VAL A 69 42.05 -4.93 -0.05
C VAL A 69 41.33 -4.36 1.16
N LEU A 70 40.27 -5.04 1.59
CA LEU A 70 39.63 -4.78 2.88
C LEU A 70 40.31 -5.65 3.94
N VAL A 71 40.97 -5.01 4.90
CA VAL A 71 41.80 -5.70 5.91
C VAL A 71 40.99 -5.98 7.18
N GLY A 72 41.21 -7.15 7.80
CA GLY A 72 40.61 -7.51 9.09
C GLY A 72 39.19 -8.07 9.03
N HIS A 73 38.63 -8.23 7.82
CA HIS A 73 37.27 -8.72 7.59
C HIS A 73 37.21 -10.04 6.79
N VAL A 74 38.38 -10.61 6.44
CA VAL A 74 38.47 -11.87 5.70
C VAL A 74 37.97 -13.01 6.58
N THR A 75 36.95 -13.72 6.09
CA THR A 75 36.36 -14.88 6.78
C THR A 75 36.71 -16.20 6.11
N THR A 76 36.80 -16.21 4.78
CA THR A 76 37.07 -17.41 3.99
C THR A 76 38.03 -17.08 2.89
N ALA A 77 39.05 -17.91 2.66
CA ALA A 77 39.94 -17.80 1.51
C ALA A 77 39.78 -19.06 0.65
N LEU A 78 39.63 -18.87 -0.66
CA LEU A 78 39.43 -19.95 -1.63
C LEU A 78 40.07 -19.60 -2.98
N LEU A 79 40.20 -20.58 -3.88
CA LEU A 79 40.69 -20.32 -5.23
C LEU A 79 39.53 -19.99 -6.17
N ALA A 80 39.67 -18.90 -6.93
CA ALA A 80 38.73 -18.51 -7.97
C ALA A 80 39.48 -18.09 -9.23
N ARG A 81 39.02 -18.53 -10.41
CA ARG A 81 39.66 -18.20 -11.70
C ARG A 81 39.21 -16.82 -12.21
N GLY A 82 39.39 -15.80 -11.38
CA GLY A 82 39.04 -14.41 -11.68
C GLY A 82 38.05 -13.77 -10.71
N ILE A 83 37.83 -12.48 -10.94
CA ILE A 83 36.97 -11.60 -10.12
C ILE A 83 35.50 -12.06 -10.17
N THR A 84 34.94 -12.35 -11.34
CA THR A 84 33.53 -12.75 -11.47
C THR A 84 33.21 -14.07 -10.76
N PRO A 85 34.02 -15.15 -10.91
CA PRO A 85 33.84 -16.36 -10.10
C PRO A 85 33.99 -16.11 -8.59
N CYS A 86 34.93 -15.25 -8.17
CA CYS A 86 35.10 -14.86 -6.76
C CYS A 86 33.86 -14.14 -6.21
N ALA A 87 33.32 -13.19 -6.98
CA ALA A 87 32.08 -12.48 -6.69
C ALA A 87 30.89 -13.44 -6.55
N HIS A 88 30.71 -14.39 -7.48
CA HIS A 88 29.65 -15.39 -7.40
C HIS A 88 29.79 -16.29 -6.16
N LYS A 89 31.03 -16.67 -5.79
CA LYS A 89 31.27 -17.46 -4.58
C LYS A 89 30.85 -16.69 -3.32
N CYS A 90 31.16 -15.41 -3.25
CA CYS A 90 30.68 -14.56 -2.16
C CYS A 90 29.15 -14.48 -2.12
N LEU A 91 28.47 -14.23 -3.25
CA LEU A 91 27.00 -14.20 -3.32
C LEU A 91 26.35 -15.53 -2.89
N SER A 92 27.04 -16.65 -3.07
CA SER A 92 26.58 -17.97 -2.62
C SER A 92 26.85 -18.26 -1.14
N MET A 93 27.62 -17.42 -0.45
CA MET A 93 27.99 -17.61 0.95
C MET A 93 27.22 -16.67 1.88
N PRO A 94 26.40 -17.20 2.81
CA PRO A 94 25.73 -16.39 3.81
C PRO A 94 26.73 -15.54 4.62
N GLY A 95 26.47 -14.25 4.71
CA GLY A 95 27.31 -13.32 5.47
C GLY A 95 28.51 -12.74 4.71
N CYS A 96 28.74 -13.13 3.45
CA CYS A 96 29.73 -12.47 2.62
C CYS A 96 29.17 -11.15 2.03
N LEU A 97 29.89 -10.05 2.24
CA LEU A 97 29.47 -8.69 1.82
C LEU A 97 30.42 -8.05 0.80
N SER A 98 31.67 -8.50 0.73
CA SER A 98 32.67 -8.07 -0.26
C SER A 98 33.75 -9.13 -0.42
N PHE A 99 34.71 -8.93 -1.30
CA PHE A 99 35.84 -9.84 -1.48
C PHE A 99 37.13 -9.09 -1.85
N ASN A 100 38.27 -9.71 -1.56
CA ASN A 100 39.56 -9.35 -2.14
C ASN A 100 39.99 -10.46 -3.10
N PHE A 101 40.58 -10.10 -4.23
CA PHE A 101 41.02 -11.07 -5.23
C PHE A 101 42.48 -10.82 -5.60
N ALA A 102 43.35 -11.78 -5.31
CA ALA A 102 44.75 -11.76 -5.71
C ALA A 102 44.88 -12.19 -7.17
N LYS A 103 45.28 -11.27 -8.05
CA LYS A 103 45.29 -11.50 -9.50
C LYS A 103 46.26 -12.58 -9.96
N VAL A 104 47.40 -12.68 -9.27
CA VAL A 104 48.48 -13.62 -9.64
C VAL A 104 48.23 -15.01 -9.08
N SER A 105 47.84 -15.10 -7.81
CA SER A 105 47.66 -16.38 -7.12
C SER A 105 46.25 -16.96 -7.22
N ASN A 106 45.30 -16.22 -7.83
CA ASN A 106 43.89 -16.59 -7.93
C ASN A 106 43.21 -16.81 -6.57
N VAL A 107 43.76 -16.23 -5.51
CA VAL A 107 43.20 -16.31 -4.16
C VAL A 107 42.05 -15.31 -4.05
N CYS A 108 40.89 -15.81 -3.67
CA CYS A 108 39.65 -15.09 -3.40
C CYS A 108 39.42 -15.09 -1.90
N GLU A 109 39.59 -13.94 -1.27
CA GLU A 109 39.32 -13.70 0.14
C GLU A 109 37.92 -13.10 0.27
N LEU A 110 37.04 -13.75 0.99
CA LEU A 110 35.66 -13.33 1.21
C LEU A 110 35.53 -12.60 2.53
N ASN A 111 34.88 -11.44 2.50
CA ASN A 111 34.79 -10.56 3.65
C ASN A 111 33.37 -10.53 4.23
N ASN A 112 33.26 -10.48 5.56
CA ASN A 112 31.99 -10.27 6.26
C ASN A 112 31.60 -8.80 6.43
N SER A 113 32.38 -7.88 5.87
CA SER A 113 32.16 -6.44 5.87
C SER A 113 32.29 -5.89 4.44
N SER A 114 31.89 -4.63 4.26
CA SER A 114 32.03 -3.89 3.01
C SER A 114 32.79 -2.59 3.26
N SER A 115 33.52 -2.13 2.26
CA SER A 115 34.14 -0.80 2.23
C SER A 115 33.11 0.34 2.36
N GLN A 116 31.83 0.08 2.10
CA GLN A 116 30.74 1.03 2.35
C GLN A 116 30.45 1.25 3.85
N SER A 117 30.84 0.31 4.71
CA SER A 117 30.54 0.34 6.15
C SER A 117 31.76 0.59 7.03
N THR A 118 32.98 0.51 6.47
CA THR A 118 34.23 0.60 7.25
C THR A 118 35.36 1.21 6.44
N ASP A 119 36.15 2.10 7.06
CA ASP A 119 37.35 2.73 6.46
C ASP A 119 38.62 1.86 6.60
N ASN A 120 38.51 0.54 6.41
CA ASN A 120 39.65 -0.40 6.52
C ASN A 120 40.22 -0.81 5.14
N LEU A 121 40.09 0.06 4.15
CA LEU A 121 40.60 -0.19 2.81
C LEU A 121 42.10 0.15 2.78
N ALA A 122 42.94 -0.82 2.44
CA ALA A 122 44.39 -0.65 2.38
C ALA A 122 44.91 -0.92 0.97
N ILE A 123 45.94 -0.19 0.57
CA ILE A 123 46.63 -0.41 -0.70
C ILE A 123 47.43 -1.71 -0.60
N ARG A 124 47.20 -2.63 -1.55
CA ARG A 124 47.97 -3.87 -1.71
C ARG A 124 48.09 -4.18 -3.21
N PRO A 125 49.24 -3.89 -3.82
CA PRO A 125 49.45 -4.12 -5.25
C PRO A 125 49.18 -5.57 -5.66
N GLY A 126 48.54 -5.76 -6.82
CA GLY A 126 48.22 -7.08 -7.36
C GLY A 126 46.94 -7.72 -6.79
N PHE A 127 46.21 -6.99 -5.95
CA PHE A 127 44.88 -7.36 -5.48
C PHE A 127 43.81 -6.48 -6.12
N ALA A 128 42.57 -6.97 -6.13
CA ALA A 128 41.38 -6.21 -6.46
C ALA A 128 40.35 -6.39 -5.33
N HIS A 129 39.84 -5.29 -4.79
CA HIS A 129 38.75 -5.33 -3.83
C HIS A 129 37.42 -5.13 -4.54
N GLY A 130 36.49 -6.06 -4.39
CA GLY A 130 35.16 -6.01 -5.00
C GLY A 130 34.04 -6.01 -3.97
N TYR A 131 33.03 -5.16 -4.18
CA TYR A 131 31.83 -5.11 -3.33
C TYR A 131 30.58 -4.76 -4.15
N TRP A 132 29.41 -5.13 -3.66
CA TRP A 132 28.15 -4.81 -4.31
C TRP A 132 27.65 -3.43 -3.88
N ILE A 133 27.39 -2.58 -4.87
CA ILE A 133 26.65 -1.35 -4.67
C ILE A 133 25.16 -1.70 -4.70
N ASN A 134 24.50 -1.50 -3.57
CA ASN A 134 23.05 -1.48 -3.52
C ASN A 134 22.57 -0.14 -4.09
N VAL A 135 22.24 -0.12 -5.39
CA VAL A 135 21.52 1.01 -5.96
C VAL A 135 20.08 0.91 -5.46
N ALA A 136 19.63 1.92 -4.72
CA ALA A 136 18.23 1.97 -4.33
C ALA A 136 17.37 1.97 -5.60
N PRO A 137 16.32 1.13 -5.69
CA PRO A 137 15.48 1.12 -6.87
C PRO A 137 14.86 2.51 -7.05
N MET A 138 14.80 2.99 -8.29
CA MET A 138 14.31 4.33 -8.56
C MET A 138 12.83 4.41 -8.24
N LYS A 139 12.47 5.26 -7.28
CA LYS A 139 11.11 5.44 -6.78
C LYS A 139 10.56 6.79 -7.18
N PHE A 140 9.31 6.79 -7.65
CA PHE A 140 8.52 7.98 -7.93
C PHE A 140 7.34 8.00 -6.96
N VAL A 141 7.30 9.00 -6.07
CA VAL A 141 6.32 9.08 -4.99
C VAL A 141 5.36 10.23 -5.26
N PHE A 142 4.17 9.89 -5.73
CA PHE A 142 3.10 10.84 -5.99
C PHE A 142 2.27 11.06 -4.72
N THR A 143 2.04 12.33 -4.40
CA THR A 143 1.27 12.78 -3.23
C THR A 143 0.15 13.73 -3.66
N THR A 144 -0.61 14.26 -2.71
CA THR A 144 -1.61 15.31 -2.95
C THR A 144 -0.99 16.69 -3.20
N LEU A 145 0.34 16.83 -3.15
CA LEU A 145 1.05 18.12 -3.31
C LEU A 145 0.54 19.19 -2.33
N GLY A 146 0.10 18.76 -1.14
CA GLY A 146 -0.43 19.63 -0.08
C GLY A 146 -1.90 20.05 -0.26
N ALA A 147 -2.55 19.69 -1.37
CA ALA A 147 -3.96 19.97 -1.58
C ALA A 147 -4.85 19.17 -0.61
N GLN A 148 -5.95 19.79 -0.18
CA GLN A 148 -6.91 19.20 0.76
C GLN A 148 -8.36 19.48 0.33
N GLY A 149 -9.27 18.58 0.70
CA GLY A 149 -10.70 18.71 0.38
C GLY A 149 -11.04 18.17 -1.00
N SER A 150 -11.93 18.82 -1.73
CA SER A 150 -12.59 18.26 -2.93
C SER A 150 -11.84 18.48 -4.24
N MET A 151 -10.93 19.44 -4.30
CA MET A 151 -10.17 19.80 -5.51
C MET A 151 -8.75 19.25 -5.41
N GLY A 152 -8.19 18.83 -6.53
CA GLY A 152 -6.79 18.41 -6.60
C GLY A 152 -5.81 19.59 -6.62
N PRO A 153 -4.49 19.30 -6.64
CA PRO A 153 -3.45 20.31 -6.58
C PRO A 153 -3.38 21.22 -7.82
N SER A 154 -2.99 22.47 -7.60
CA SER A 154 -2.83 23.49 -8.66
C SER A 154 -1.38 23.73 -9.10
N ASN A 155 -0.40 23.22 -8.35
CA ASN A 155 1.02 23.33 -8.67
C ASN A 155 1.79 22.08 -8.21
N ALA A 156 2.96 21.84 -8.83
CA ALA A 156 3.81 20.69 -8.57
C ALA A 156 5.09 21.03 -7.79
N THR A 157 5.15 22.20 -7.13
CA THR A 157 6.38 22.66 -6.43
C THR A 157 6.75 21.76 -5.26
N GLY A 158 5.80 20.99 -4.72
CA GLY A 158 6.06 19.98 -3.71
C GLY A 158 6.99 18.83 -4.15
N TYR A 159 7.37 18.77 -5.43
CA TYR A 159 8.34 17.80 -5.96
C TYR A 159 9.75 18.35 -6.18
N LEU A 160 10.03 19.62 -5.88
CA LEU A 160 11.39 20.16 -5.94
C LEU A 160 12.34 19.34 -5.05
N GLY A 161 13.50 18.96 -5.59
CA GLY A 161 14.49 18.10 -4.93
C GLY A 161 14.16 16.61 -4.93
N SER A 162 13.11 16.18 -5.65
CA SER A 162 12.71 14.76 -5.75
C SER A 162 12.91 14.18 -7.14
N THR A 163 12.74 12.87 -7.29
CA THR A 163 12.74 12.17 -8.58
C THR A 163 11.62 12.61 -9.53
N LEU A 164 10.65 13.37 -9.04
CA LEU A 164 9.53 13.92 -9.82
C LEU A 164 9.73 15.40 -10.20
N GLU A 165 10.84 16.04 -9.82
CA GLU A 165 11.12 17.43 -10.13
C GLU A 165 11.12 17.69 -11.64
N GLY A 166 10.25 18.59 -12.11
CA GLY A 166 10.10 18.91 -13.52
C GLY A 166 9.55 17.77 -14.39
N GLN A 167 9.16 16.63 -13.82
CA GLN A 167 8.67 15.45 -14.54
C GLN A 167 7.14 15.29 -14.54
N VAL A 168 6.43 16.14 -13.79
CA VAL A 168 4.97 16.04 -13.61
C VAL A 168 4.27 17.25 -14.20
N TYR A 169 3.32 17.00 -15.10
CA TYR A 169 2.41 18.01 -15.62
C TYR A 169 1.06 17.89 -14.92
N LEU A 170 0.50 18.99 -14.44
CA LEU A 170 -0.81 19.00 -13.78
C LEU A 170 -1.92 19.37 -14.75
N ASN A 171 -2.97 18.57 -14.75
CA ASN A 171 -4.19 18.79 -15.51
C ASN A 171 -5.40 18.66 -14.58
N ASN A 172 -5.92 19.80 -14.11
CA ASN A 172 -7.03 19.86 -13.14
C ASN A 172 -6.81 18.98 -11.88
N GLY A 173 -5.59 19.00 -11.33
CA GLY A 173 -5.22 18.20 -10.16
C GLY A 173 -4.77 16.78 -10.45
N ILE A 174 -5.01 16.26 -11.67
CA ILE A 174 -4.44 14.98 -12.12
C ILE A 174 -3.00 15.21 -12.54
N GLN A 175 -2.11 14.35 -12.06
CA GLN A 175 -0.68 14.37 -12.33
C GLN A 175 -0.38 13.47 -13.52
N GLU A 176 0.04 14.05 -14.63
CA GLU A 176 0.50 13.33 -15.81
C GLU A 176 2.01 13.14 -15.74
N TRP A 177 2.45 11.90 -15.90
CA TRP A 177 3.86 11.52 -15.79
C TRP A 177 4.29 10.65 -16.97
N VAL A 178 5.50 10.90 -17.46
CA VAL A 178 6.11 10.14 -18.57
C VAL A 178 7.10 9.13 -18.00
N VAL A 179 6.91 7.87 -18.36
CA VAL A 179 7.80 6.78 -17.96
C VAL A 179 9.21 7.03 -18.53
N PRO A 180 10.25 7.22 -17.69
CA PRO A 180 11.57 7.64 -18.16
C PRO A 180 12.39 6.50 -18.75
N TYR A 181 12.14 5.26 -18.30
CA TYR A 181 12.87 4.07 -18.73
C TYR A 181 11.91 2.92 -19.00
N LYS A 182 12.25 2.07 -19.97
CA LYS A 182 11.53 0.81 -20.16
C LYS A 182 11.90 -0.14 -19.02
N GLY A 183 10.94 -0.86 -18.47
CA GLY A 183 11.22 -1.85 -17.44
C GLY A 183 9.98 -2.40 -16.73
N LYS A 184 10.23 -3.19 -15.69
CA LYS A 184 9.20 -3.68 -14.76
C LYS A 184 9.04 -2.70 -13.60
N TYR A 185 7.80 -2.28 -13.39
CA TYR A 185 7.43 -1.31 -12.38
C TYR A 185 6.49 -1.93 -11.36
N LEU A 186 6.85 -1.85 -10.08
CA LEU A 186 5.94 -2.12 -8.97
C LEU A 186 5.18 -0.84 -8.65
N ILE A 187 3.85 -0.89 -8.82
CA ILE A 187 2.96 0.25 -8.56
C ILE A 187 2.15 -0.05 -7.31
N GLU A 188 2.27 0.81 -6.29
CA GLU A 188 1.49 0.78 -5.06
C GLU A 188 0.58 2.02 -5.01
N ALA A 189 -0.73 1.83 -4.92
CA ALA A 189 -1.71 2.89 -4.74
C ALA A 189 -2.37 2.78 -3.36
N PHE A 190 -2.52 3.90 -2.66
CA PHE A 190 -3.16 3.99 -1.36
C PHE A 190 -4.34 4.95 -1.46
N GLY A 191 -5.57 4.48 -1.22
CA GLY A 191 -6.75 5.34 -1.14
C GLY A 191 -6.72 6.22 0.10
N ALA A 192 -7.44 7.34 0.10
CA ALA A 192 -7.51 8.22 1.27
C ALA A 192 -8.57 7.74 2.28
N SER A 193 -8.42 8.16 3.54
CA SER A 193 -9.44 7.89 4.57
C SER A 193 -10.59 8.88 4.51
N GLY A 194 -11.79 8.43 4.90
CA GLY A 194 -12.90 9.32 5.22
C GLY A 194 -12.64 10.16 6.47
N ALA A 195 -13.39 11.24 6.63
CA ALA A 195 -13.39 12.02 7.86
C ALA A 195 -14.12 11.30 8.99
N ASN A 196 -13.69 11.53 10.23
CA ASN A 196 -14.44 11.09 11.40
C ASN A 196 -15.73 11.91 11.54
N GLY A 197 -16.82 11.26 11.95
CA GLY A 197 -18.05 11.94 12.30
C GLY A 197 -18.01 12.46 13.74
N THR A 198 -18.49 13.68 13.95
CA THR A 198 -18.41 14.40 15.23
C THR A 198 -19.74 15.09 15.54
N CYS A 199 -19.89 15.61 16.76
CA CYS A 199 -20.95 16.56 17.09
C CYS A 199 -20.55 17.52 18.22
N VAL A 200 -21.38 18.53 18.51
CA VAL A 200 -21.05 19.59 19.50
C VAL A 200 -21.82 19.48 20.82
N ARG A 201 -23.05 18.94 20.85
CA ARG A 201 -23.94 19.08 22.04
C ARG A 201 -24.45 17.78 22.69
N ARG A 202 -24.48 16.64 22.00
CA ARG A 202 -25.06 15.37 22.52
C ARG A 202 -24.32 14.13 21.99
N CYS A 203 -22.99 14.12 22.11
CA CYS A 203 -22.19 13.02 21.57
C CYS A 203 -22.00 11.91 22.60
N SER A 204 -22.28 10.69 22.18
CA SER A 204 -21.83 9.48 22.88
C SER A 204 -20.37 9.12 22.59
N GLY A 205 -19.70 9.83 21.67
CA GLY A 205 -18.33 9.58 21.25
C GLY A 205 -17.95 10.23 19.90
N TRP A 206 -17.11 9.53 19.13
CA TRP A 206 -16.71 9.86 17.76
C TRP A 206 -16.85 8.60 16.91
N THR A 207 -17.41 8.70 15.71
CA THR A 207 -17.30 7.61 14.73
C THR A 207 -16.09 7.81 13.87
N ARG A 208 -15.43 6.72 13.50
CA ARG A 208 -14.24 6.76 12.66
C ARG A 208 -14.64 6.79 11.20
N GLY A 209 -13.95 7.62 10.42
CA GLY A 209 -13.94 7.46 8.98
C GLY A 209 -13.21 6.18 8.61
N GLY A 210 -13.70 5.51 7.56
CA GLY A 210 -13.04 4.35 6.98
C GLY A 210 -11.64 4.69 6.48
N ARG A 211 -10.70 3.77 6.66
CA ARG A 211 -9.35 3.86 6.07
C ARG A 211 -9.40 3.51 4.58
N GLY A 212 -8.49 4.06 3.77
CA GLY A 212 -8.38 3.71 2.35
C GLY A 212 -7.70 2.35 2.11
N ALA A 213 -7.94 1.75 0.95
CA ALA A 213 -7.30 0.50 0.53
C ALA A 213 -5.82 0.71 0.15
N LYS A 214 -5.05 -0.37 0.11
CA LYS A 214 -3.72 -0.45 -0.52
C LYS A 214 -3.77 -1.49 -1.63
N ILE A 215 -3.34 -1.11 -2.83
CA ILE A 215 -3.35 -1.97 -4.01
C ILE A 215 -1.98 -1.94 -4.66
N THR A 216 -1.37 -3.11 -4.81
CA THR A 216 -0.01 -3.27 -5.32
C THR A 216 0.01 -4.26 -6.47
N GLY A 217 0.60 -3.87 -7.61
CA GLY A 217 0.76 -4.77 -8.77
C GLY A 217 2.02 -4.46 -9.57
N LEU A 218 2.49 -5.45 -10.32
CA LEU A 218 3.66 -5.35 -11.20
C LEU A 218 3.23 -5.19 -12.67
N PHE A 219 3.84 -4.23 -13.36
CA PHE A 219 3.53 -3.85 -14.74
C PHE A 219 4.80 -3.70 -15.57
N GLU A 220 4.72 -4.02 -16.86
CA GLU A 220 5.76 -3.65 -17.82
C GLU A 220 5.38 -2.33 -18.48
N LEU A 221 6.24 -1.32 -18.35
CA LEU A 221 6.04 0.00 -18.94
C LEU A 221 7.13 0.29 -19.96
N GLN A 222 6.74 1.00 -21.03
CA GLN A 222 7.66 1.44 -22.08
C GLN A 222 8.13 2.87 -21.79
N ARG A 223 9.39 3.18 -22.13
CA ARG A 223 9.89 4.56 -22.12
C ARG A 223 8.99 5.45 -22.99
N GLY A 224 8.67 6.64 -22.49
CA GLY A 224 7.79 7.59 -23.19
C GLY A 224 6.29 7.32 -23.01
N GLN A 225 5.91 6.20 -22.40
CA GLN A 225 4.52 5.93 -22.05
C GLN A 225 4.04 6.95 -21.01
N ARG A 226 2.84 7.50 -21.23
CA ARG A 226 2.24 8.52 -20.35
C ARG A 226 1.19 7.89 -19.44
N LEU A 227 1.23 8.24 -18.16
CA LEU A 227 0.28 7.80 -17.15
C LEU A 227 -0.46 9.00 -16.55
N LYS A 228 -1.72 8.78 -16.15
CA LYS A 228 -2.48 9.69 -15.28
C LYS A 228 -2.44 9.16 -13.86
N ILE A 229 -2.07 10.02 -12.92
CA ILE A 229 -2.03 9.73 -11.50
C ILE A 229 -2.94 10.73 -10.77
N LEU A 230 -4.01 10.24 -10.17
CA LEU A 230 -4.85 11.01 -9.26
C LEU A 230 -4.61 10.48 -7.85
N VAL A 231 -4.12 11.33 -6.95
CA VAL A 231 -3.90 10.95 -5.55
C VAL A 231 -5.08 11.40 -4.70
N GLY A 232 -5.72 10.44 -4.04
CA GLY A 232 -6.91 10.69 -3.23
C GLY A 232 -6.61 11.62 -2.04
N GLN A 233 -7.53 12.53 -1.73
CA GLN A 233 -7.47 13.38 -0.54
C GLN A 233 -8.41 12.85 0.54
N ARG A 234 -8.06 13.09 1.81
CA ARG A 234 -8.92 12.73 2.94
C ARG A 234 -10.23 13.52 2.91
N GLY A 235 -11.30 12.87 3.37
CA GLY A 235 -12.57 13.56 3.60
C GLY A 235 -12.47 14.61 4.72
N GLN A 236 -13.43 15.53 4.77
CA GLN A 236 -13.49 16.61 5.78
C GLN A 236 -14.84 16.61 6.51
N ILE A 237 -14.90 17.31 7.64
CA ILE A 237 -16.14 17.68 8.32
C ILE A 237 -16.49 19.14 8.02
N THR A 238 -17.76 19.52 8.20
CA THR A 238 -18.16 20.94 8.31
C THR A 238 -18.18 21.37 9.77
N TYR A 239 -17.95 22.65 10.02
CA TYR A 239 -18.11 23.29 11.32
C TYR A 239 -19.36 24.17 11.42
N ASP A 240 -20.11 24.29 10.32
CA ASP A 240 -21.25 25.21 10.18
C ASP A 240 -22.46 24.77 11.02
N PHE A 241 -22.50 23.50 11.43
CA PHE A 241 -23.59 22.91 12.21
C PHE A 241 -23.05 22.08 13.40
N ASN A 242 -23.95 21.73 14.32
CA ASN A 242 -23.63 20.92 15.50
C ASN A 242 -23.48 19.44 15.16
N GLU A 243 -24.17 19.00 14.11
CA GLU A 243 -24.18 17.67 13.51
C GLU A 243 -23.13 17.60 12.41
N ARG A 244 -22.08 16.78 12.58
CA ARG A 244 -20.89 16.85 11.71
C ARG A 244 -20.50 15.48 11.21
N SER A 245 -21.31 14.91 10.32
CA SER A 245 -20.93 13.69 9.60
C SER A 245 -19.73 13.96 8.68
N GLY A 246 -18.85 12.96 8.56
CA GLY A 246 -17.66 13.04 7.75
C GLY A 246 -17.93 12.85 6.26
N GLY A 247 -17.20 13.60 5.42
CA GLY A 247 -17.08 13.29 4.00
C GLY A 247 -16.25 12.02 3.76
N GLY A 248 -16.49 11.36 2.64
CA GLY A 248 -15.73 10.21 2.18
C GLY A 248 -14.35 10.60 1.67
N GLY A 249 -13.38 9.70 1.83
CA GLY A 249 -12.05 9.85 1.25
C GLY A 249 -12.07 9.54 -0.24
N GLY A 250 -11.20 10.19 -1.02
CA GLY A 250 -11.07 9.89 -2.44
C GLY A 250 -10.21 8.66 -2.72
N GLY A 251 -10.45 8.04 -3.88
CA GLY A 251 -9.62 6.98 -4.42
C GLY A 251 -8.32 7.51 -5.01
N THR A 252 -7.30 6.65 -5.07
CA THR A 252 -6.04 6.93 -5.78
C THR A 252 -6.00 6.10 -7.05
N PHE A 253 -5.80 6.76 -8.19
CA PHE A 253 -5.89 6.17 -9.53
C PHE A 253 -4.53 6.25 -10.22
N VAL A 254 -4.10 5.14 -10.81
CA VAL A 254 -2.99 5.10 -11.76
C VAL A 254 -3.52 4.44 -13.04
N THR A 255 -3.65 5.24 -14.10
CA THR A 255 -4.24 4.80 -15.38
C THR A 255 -3.35 5.17 -16.55
N LEU A 256 -3.61 4.57 -17.70
CA LEU A 256 -3.14 5.07 -18.99
C LEU A 256 -3.91 6.35 -19.38
N MET A 257 -3.47 7.02 -20.44
CA MET A 257 -4.07 8.30 -20.89
C MET A 257 -5.51 8.16 -21.40
N ASP A 258 -5.91 6.98 -21.86
CA ASP A 258 -7.27 6.61 -22.28
C ASP A 258 -8.18 6.22 -21.09
N ASN A 259 -7.69 6.40 -19.86
CA ASN A 259 -8.33 6.01 -18.59
C ASN A 259 -8.40 4.48 -18.35
N SER A 260 -7.70 3.67 -19.14
CA SER A 260 -7.54 2.24 -18.85
C SER A 260 -6.80 2.06 -17.52
N PRO A 261 -7.39 1.41 -16.50
CA PRO A 261 -6.81 1.36 -15.17
C PRO A 261 -5.65 0.37 -15.07
N LEU A 262 -4.54 0.78 -14.45
CA LEU A 262 -3.48 -0.13 -14.01
C LEU A 262 -3.79 -0.60 -12.59
N VAL A 263 -3.81 0.35 -11.65
CA VAL A 263 -4.27 0.14 -10.27
C VAL A 263 -5.14 1.32 -9.82
N ILE A 264 -6.18 1.01 -9.05
CA ILE A 264 -6.97 2.02 -8.33
C ILE A 264 -7.21 1.50 -6.92
N ALA A 265 -6.89 2.31 -5.92
CA ALA A 265 -7.16 2.02 -4.53
C ALA A 265 -8.34 2.87 -4.03
N GLY A 266 -9.39 2.20 -3.57
CA GLY A 266 -10.60 2.84 -3.05
C GLY A 266 -10.36 3.62 -1.75
N GLY A 267 -11.01 4.77 -1.63
CA GLY A 267 -11.06 5.58 -0.42
C GLY A 267 -12.10 5.05 0.58
N GLY A 268 -11.92 5.38 1.86
CA GLY A 268 -12.87 4.98 2.91
C GLY A 268 -14.10 5.88 2.99
N GLY A 269 -15.22 5.33 3.46
CA GLY A 269 -16.45 6.08 3.76
C GLY A 269 -16.27 7.02 4.95
N GLY A 270 -17.05 8.09 5.01
CA GLY A 270 -17.08 9.00 6.15
C GLY A 270 -17.72 8.38 7.39
N GLY A 271 -17.32 8.85 8.57
CA GLY A 271 -17.96 8.49 9.83
C GLY A 271 -19.28 9.23 10.01
N SER A 272 -20.31 8.53 10.50
CA SER A 272 -21.62 9.11 10.80
C SER A 272 -21.57 10.07 12.00
N MET A 273 -22.51 11.00 12.13
CA MET A 273 -22.62 11.79 13.38
C MET A 273 -22.62 10.88 14.60
N SER A 274 -21.94 11.24 15.70
CA SER A 274 -21.89 10.38 16.89
C SER A 274 -23.20 10.37 17.68
N THR A 275 -23.97 9.31 17.52
CA THR A 275 -25.14 8.92 18.33
C THR A 275 -24.91 7.51 18.89
N ASN A 276 -25.79 7.03 19.78
CA ASN A 276 -25.68 5.68 20.36
C ASN A 276 -25.81 4.55 19.32
N GLU A 277 -26.33 4.86 18.13
CA GLU A 277 -26.58 3.90 17.05
C GLU A 277 -25.66 4.15 15.84
N SER A 278 -24.68 5.01 16.00
CA SER A 278 -23.82 5.45 14.90
C SER A 278 -22.73 4.43 14.59
N ALA A 279 -22.44 4.30 13.30
CA ALA A 279 -21.44 3.37 12.81
C ALA A 279 -20.24 4.10 12.19
N ASP A 280 -19.09 3.44 12.30
CA ASP A 280 -17.88 3.81 11.57
C ASP A 280 -18.10 3.64 10.06
N GLY A 281 -17.48 4.50 9.27
CA GLY A 281 -17.50 4.37 7.81
C GLY A 281 -16.75 3.12 7.36
N ASP A 282 -17.29 2.43 6.35
CA ASP A 282 -16.63 1.25 5.80
C ASP A 282 -15.28 1.63 5.17
N PRO A 283 -14.24 0.79 5.31
CA PRO A 283 -12.94 1.05 4.70
C PRO A 283 -13.02 0.98 3.17
N GLY A 284 -12.04 1.54 2.46
CA GLY A 284 -11.80 1.24 1.05
C GLY A 284 -11.58 -0.25 0.84
N GLN A 285 -12.18 -0.80 -0.20
CA GLN A 285 -12.27 -2.26 -0.43
C GLN A 285 -11.12 -2.76 -1.29
N ALA A 286 -10.67 -3.99 -1.05
CA ALA A 286 -9.68 -4.65 -1.91
C ALA A 286 -10.28 -5.12 -3.25
N GLY A 287 -11.58 -5.42 -3.26
CA GLY A 287 -12.32 -5.84 -4.44
C GLY A 287 -12.92 -4.69 -5.24
N ARG A 288 -13.47 -5.00 -6.42
CA ARG A 288 -13.98 -4.02 -7.40
C ARG A 288 -15.21 -3.23 -6.98
N ASN A 289 -16.01 -3.76 -6.06
CA ASN A 289 -17.27 -3.15 -5.70
C ASN A 289 -17.10 -2.22 -4.50
N GLY A 290 -17.87 -1.13 -4.51
CA GLY A 290 -18.07 -0.34 -3.31
C GLY A 290 -18.93 -1.08 -2.29
N THR A 291 -19.01 -0.55 -1.07
CA THR A 291 -19.89 -1.05 0.00
C THR A 291 -21.09 -0.14 0.22
N ARG A 292 -22.07 -0.60 1.01
CA ARG A 292 -23.29 0.12 1.41
C ARG A 292 -24.06 0.69 0.22
N ASN A 293 -24.80 -0.13 -0.52
CA ASN A 293 -25.32 0.26 -1.84
C ASN A 293 -24.22 0.80 -2.78
N GLY A 294 -23.02 0.24 -2.69
CA GLY A 294 -21.87 0.67 -3.47
C GLY A 294 -21.98 0.32 -4.94
N GLY A 295 -21.26 1.09 -5.75
CA GLY A 295 -21.20 0.88 -7.19
C GLY A 295 -20.50 -0.43 -7.56
N THR A 296 -20.73 -0.84 -8.81
CA THR A 296 -20.05 -1.97 -9.43
C THR A 296 -19.53 -1.57 -10.81
N LYS A 297 -18.55 -2.29 -11.34
CA LYS A 297 -18.03 -2.11 -12.71
C LYS A 297 -17.60 -0.68 -13.05
N GLY A 298 -17.07 0.07 -12.09
CA GLY A 298 -16.60 1.43 -12.34
C GLY A 298 -17.64 2.53 -12.05
N LEU A 299 -18.85 2.16 -11.61
CA LEU A 299 -19.96 3.08 -11.39
C LEU A 299 -19.97 3.63 -9.97
N GLU A 300 -20.84 4.62 -9.75
CA GLU A 300 -21.04 5.31 -8.49
C GLU A 300 -21.74 4.48 -7.42
N GLY A 301 -21.62 4.92 -6.16
CA GLY A 301 -22.50 4.45 -5.09
C GLY A 301 -23.92 5.02 -5.19
N GLN A 302 -24.87 4.32 -4.58
CA GLN A 302 -26.27 4.74 -4.48
C GLN A 302 -26.63 5.12 -3.04
N LYS A 303 -27.68 5.93 -2.91
CA LYS A 303 -28.32 6.23 -1.61
C LYS A 303 -29.44 5.23 -1.36
N SER A 304 -29.79 5.00 -0.10
CA SER A 304 -30.96 4.18 0.26
C SER A 304 -32.27 4.85 -0.17
N SER A 305 -32.31 6.17 -0.06
CA SER A 305 -33.42 7.01 -0.50
C SER A 305 -32.93 8.25 -1.24
N PRO A 306 -33.65 8.71 -2.28
CA PRO A 306 -33.36 9.99 -2.93
C PRO A 306 -33.38 11.18 -1.98
N ALA A 307 -34.17 11.12 -0.90
CA ALA A 307 -34.28 12.18 0.11
C ALA A 307 -33.08 12.24 1.08
N ASP A 308 -32.19 11.24 1.04
CA ASP A 308 -31.04 11.19 1.95
C ASP A 308 -30.09 12.36 1.71
N LEU A 309 -29.77 13.04 2.81
CA LEU A 309 -28.98 14.27 2.84
C LEU A 309 -27.49 13.95 2.99
N CYS A 310 -26.91 13.42 1.92
CA CYS A 310 -25.49 13.12 1.78
C CYS A 310 -25.08 12.98 0.31
N GLY A 311 -23.77 12.87 0.09
CA GLY A 311 -23.17 12.49 -1.19
C GLY A 311 -22.57 11.09 -1.14
N THR A 312 -22.74 10.33 -2.22
CA THR A 312 -22.07 9.03 -2.42
C THR A 312 -20.76 9.22 -3.17
N GLY A 313 -19.90 8.20 -3.09
CA GLY A 313 -18.65 8.18 -3.82
C GLY A 313 -18.86 8.00 -5.32
N ALA A 314 -17.98 8.61 -6.10
CA ALA A 314 -17.86 8.40 -7.53
C ALA A 314 -16.92 7.22 -7.84
N GLY A 315 -17.14 6.61 -9.00
CA GLY A 315 -16.28 5.56 -9.55
C GLY A 315 -15.30 6.08 -10.61
N LEU A 316 -14.73 5.16 -11.38
CA LEU A 316 -13.94 5.45 -12.57
C LEU A 316 -14.78 6.17 -13.63
N TRP A 317 -16.04 5.76 -13.81
CA TRP A 317 -16.94 6.21 -14.87
C TRP A 317 -18.19 6.93 -14.35
N GLY A 318 -18.73 6.50 -13.21
CA GLY A 318 -19.97 7.03 -12.64
C GLY A 318 -19.76 8.16 -11.65
N ASP A 319 -20.53 9.26 -11.76
CA ASP A 319 -20.56 10.32 -10.76
C ASP A 319 -21.39 9.90 -9.56
N GLY A 320 -20.96 10.32 -8.37
CA GLY A 320 -21.73 10.16 -7.14
C GLY A 320 -23.13 10.78 -7.25
N LYS A 321 -24.07 10.23 -6.49
CA LYS A 321 -25.34 10.87 -6.16
C LYS A 321 -25.14 11.88 -5.03
N GLY A 322 -25.74 13.05 -5.14
CA GLY A 322 -25.75 14.08 -4.11
C GLY A 322 -26.84 15.11 -4.40
N MET A 323 -27.26 15.88 -3.39
CA MET A 323 -28.38 16.82 -3.53
C MET A 323 -27.93 18.15 -4.17
N SER A 324 -27.05 18.89 -3.49
CA SER A 324 -26.58 20.21 -3.94
C SER A 324 -25.34 20.13 -4.81
N THR A 325 -24.41 19.23 -4.46
CA THR A 325 -23.21 18.92 -5.24
C THR A 325 -23.00 17.42 -5.27
N ARG A 326 -22.16 16.97 -6.20
CA ARG A 326 -21.85 15.56 -6.38
C ARG A 326 -20.36 15.35 -6.58
N ALA A 327 -19.89 14.17 -6.19
CA ALA A 327 -18.55 13.72 -6.50
C ALA A 327 -18.49 13.38 -7.99
N LEU A 328 -17.44 13.84 -8.67
CA LEU A 328 -17.21 13.54 -10.08
C LEU A 328 -16.36 12.27 -10.23
N SER A 329 -16.67 11.49 -11.25
CA SER A 329 -15.88 10.33 -11.65
C SER A 329 -14.46 10.72 -12.06
N PHE A 330 -13.53 9.78 -12.00
CA PHE A 330 -12.16 10.00 -12.50
C PHE A 330 -12.15 10.47 -13.96
N SER A 331 -12.98 9.87 -14.81
CA SER A 331 -13.13 10.27 -16.22
C SER A 331 -13.56 11.73 -16.42
N ARG A 332 -14.10 12.38 -15.37
CA ARG A 332 -14.53 13.78 -15.34
C ARG A 332 -13.72 14.63 -14.35
N GLY A 333 -12.48 14.22 -14.06
CA GLY A 333 -11.53 14.98 -13.23
C GLY A 333 -11.48 14.56 -11.78
N GLY A 334 -12.40 13.71 -11.30
CA GLY A 334 -12.30 13.11 -9.97
C GLY A 334 -12.54 14.05 -8.79
N ASN A 335 -13.16 15.22 -9.01
CA ASN A 335 -13.46 16.14 -7.91
C ASN A 335 -14.34 15.48 -6.85
N GLY A 336 -14.02 15.69 -5.58
CA GLY A 336 -14.92 15.35 -4.48
C GLY A 336 -16.17 16.22 -4.49
N ALA A 337 -17.21 15.80 -3.77
CA ALA A 337 -18.40 16.62 -3.59
C ALA A 337 -18.08 17.84 -2.69
N TYR A 338 -18.28 19.04 -3.24
CA TYR A 338 -18.00 20.33 -2.61
C TYR A 338 -19.25 20.87 -1.90
N SER A 339 -19.58 20.36 -0.72
CA SER A 339 -20.68 20.85 0.12
C SER A 339 -20.27 20.76 1.59
N MET A 340 -21.23 20.64 2.51
CA MET A 340 -20.99 20.27 3.90
C MET A 340 -20.21 18.96 3.98
N GLY A 341 -19.30 18.83 4.95
CA GLY A 341 -18.48 17.64 5.14
C GLY A 341 -17.81 17.22 3.84
N LYS A 342 -16.97 18.10 3.27
CA LYS A 342 -16.43 17.95 1.91
C LYS A 342 -15.85 16.54 1.67
N GLY A 343 -16.26 15.95 0.56
CA GLY A 343 -15.65 14.72 0.07
C GLY A 343 -14.26 15.00 -0.50
N GLY A 344 -13.36 14.05 -0.33
CA GLY A 344 -11.98 14.17 -0.83
C GLY A 344 -11.88 14.10 -2.35
N PHE A 345 -10.94 14.84 -2.93
CA PHE A 345 -10.50 14.65 -4.32
C PHE A 345 -10.14 13.19 -4.58
N GLY A 346 -10.51 12.66 -5.74
CA GLY A 346 -10.59 11.23 -6.03
C GLY A 346 -12.01 10.67 -5.89
N GLY A 347 -13.03 11.51 -6.01
CA GLY A 347 -14.43 11.11 -6.07
C GLY A 347 -15.09 10.82 -4.72
N GLY A 348 -14.60 11.40 -3.62
CA GLY A 348 -15.26 11.28 -2.31
C GLY A 348 -16.59 12.03 -2.26
N GLY A 349 -17.63 11.40 -1.72
CA GLY A 349 -18.92 12.01 -1.45
C GLY A 349 -18.92 12.88 -0.19
N ASN A 350 -19.82 13.85 -0.10
CA ASN A 350 -19.89 14.78 1.01
C ASN A 350 -20.78 14.26 2.15
N GLY A 351 -20.46 14.62 3.39
CA GLY A 351 -21.27 14.34 4.56
C GLY A 351 -22.13 15.52 4.98
N TRP A 352 -23.40 15.31 5.31
CA TRP A 352 -24.24 16.34 5.93
C TRP A 352 -24.92 15.78 7.16
N VAL A 353 -26.21 15.44 7.07
CA VAL A 353 -26.90 14.69 8.13
C VAL A 353 -26.37 13.26 8.16
N LEU A 354 -26.14 12.67 6.99
CA LEU A 354 -25.57 11.34 6.82
C LEU A 354 -24.13 11.42 6.28
N PRO A 355 -23.28 10.41 6.52
CA PRO A 355 -21.89 10.41 6.07
C PRO A 355 -21.74 10.24 4.56
N GLY A 356 -20.60 10.69 4.03
CA GLY A 356 -20.29 10.62 2.61
C GLY A 356 -19.60 9.32 2.18
N GLY A 357 -19.96 8.77 1.02
CA GLY A 357 -19.34 7.55 0.46
C GLY A 357 -17.91 7.78 -0.07
N GLY A 358 -17.03 6.78 0.05
CA GLY A 358 -15.66 6.86 -0.45
C GLY A 358 -15.56 6.72 -1.98
N GLY A 359 -14.63 7.43 -2.62
CA GLY A 359 -14.37 7.30 -4.06
C GLY A 359 -13.48 6.09 -4.40
N GLY A 360 -13.39 5.68 -5.67
CA GLY A 360 -12.53 4.55 -6.05
C GLY A 360 -12.77 4.05 -7.47
N TYR A 361 -12.40 2.79 -7.75
CA TYR A 361 -12.76 2.13 -9.01
C TYR A 361 -14.28 2.13 -9.14
N SER A 362 -15.00 1.64 -8.12
CA SER A 362 -16.44 1.88 -7.96
C SER A 362 -16.68 2.72 -6.72
N GLY A 363 -17.68 3.60 -6.74
CA GLY A 363 -17.99 4.48 -5.61
C GLY A 363 -18.63 3.74 -4.44
N GLY A 364 -18.34 4.18 -3.21
CA GLY A 364 -19.06 3.75 -2.01
C GLY A 364 -20.43 4.42 -1.92
N GLY A 365 -21.46 3.67 -1.55
CA GLY A 365 -22.81 4.22 -1.40
C GLY A 365 -23.11 4.65 0.03
N MET A 366 -24.40 4.69 0.37
CA MET A 366 -24.88 5.01 1.70
C MET A 366 -26.11 4.17 2.08
N GLU A 367 -26.07 3.60 3.29
CA GLU A 367 -27.17 2.87 3.93
C GLU A 367 -27.72 3.65 5.12
N ALA A 368 -28.96 4.14 5.03
CA ALA A 368 -29.65 4.83 6.13
C ALA A 368 -30.67 3.89 6.78
N SER A 369 -30.66 3.84 8.11
CA SER A 369 -31.67 3.11 8.90
C SER A 369 -32.81 4.01 9.35
N LYS A 370 -32.49 5.27 9.66
CA LYS A 370 -33.44 6.34 10.01
C LYS A 370 -32.78 7.70 9.80
N PHE A 371 -33.56 8.78 9.94
CA PHE A 371 -33.04 10.14 9.81
C PHE A 371 -31.86 10.38 10.76
N GLY A 372 -30.71 10.82 10.22
CA GLY A 372 -29.50 11.08 11.01
C GLY A 372 -28.68 9.85 11.40
N VAL A 373 -29.12 8.63 11.05
CA VAL A 373 -28.39 7.39 11.36
C VAL A 373 -28.22 6.56 10.09
N GLY A 374 -26.96 6.47 9.66
CA GLY A 374 -26.58 5.66 8.50
C GLY A 374 -25.09 5.44 8.44
N ASN A 375 -24.69 4.55 7.54
CA ASN A 375 -23.32 4.13 7.34
C ASN A 375 -22.91 4.38 5.88
N ALA A 376 -21.73 4.95 5.69
CA ALA A 376 -21.17 5.21 4.38
C ALA A 376 -20.25 4.07 3.95
N GLY A 377 -20.40 3.68 2.68
CA GLY A 377 -19.54 2.70 2.04
C GLY A 377 -18.17 3.26 1.68
N GLY A 378 -17.14 2.42 1.77
CA GLY A 378 -15.87 2.67 1.10
C GLY A 378 -15.93 2.27 -0.38
N GLY A 379 -15.09 2.92 -1.18
CA GLY A 379 -14.97 2.67 -2.61
C GLY A 379 -14.27 1.36 -2.93
N GLY A 380 -14.58 0.80 -4.10
CA GLY A 380 -13.93 -0.37 -4.67
C GLY A 380 -12.56 -0.06 -5.26
N SER A 381 -11.78 -1.12 -5.50
CA SER A 381 -10.43 -1.07 -6.06
C SER A 381 -10.27 -1.96 -7.28
N ILE A 382 -9.22 -1.74 -8.08
CA ILE A 382 -8.86 -2.65 -9.17
C ILE A 382 -7.35 -2.79 -9.28
N ASN A 383 -6.90 -3.97 -9.67
CA ASN A 383 -5.51 -4.27 -9.98
C ASN A 383 -5.47 -5.11 -11.25
N ASN A 384 -4.87 -4.58 -12.30
CA ASN A 384 -4.68 -5.27 -13.59
C ASN A 384 -3.23 -5.72 -13.80
N GLY A 385 -2.39 -5.64 -12.76
CA GLY A 385 -0.99 -6.09 -12.80
C GLY A 385 -0.84 -7.55 -12.39
N SER A 386 0.39 -8.06 -12.51
CA SER A 386 0.80 -9.34 -11.94
C SER A 386 1.24 -9.18 -10.48
N SER A 387 1.46 -10.29 -9.76
CA SER A 387 1.98 -10.29 -8.37
C SER A 387 1.16 -9.40 -7.43
N GLN A 388 -0.18 -9.57 -7.48
CA GLN A 388 -1.11 -8.66 -6.81
C GLN A 388 -1.10 -8.83 -5.30
N VAL A 389 -1.00 -7.70 -4.59
CA VAL A 389 -1.27 -7.62 -3.15
C VAL A 389 -2.32 -6.54 -2.94
N ASN A 390 -3.53 -6.95 -2.55
CA ASN A 390 -4.69 -6.06 -2.42
C ASN A 390 -5.23 -6.13 -0.99
N GLU A 391 -5.20 -5.01 -0.28
CA GLU A 391 -5.53 -4.92 1.13
C GLU A 391 -6.58 -3.84 1.39
N ARG A 392 -7.65 -4.18 2.12
CA ARG A 392 -8.70 -3.21 2.51
C ARG A 392 -8.28 -2.43 3.76
N GLY A 393 -8.66 -1.15 3.84
CA GLY A 393 -8.59 -0.38 5.10
C GLY A 393 -7.20 -0.19 5.71
N VAL A 394 -6.16 -0.01 4.89
CA VAL A 394 -4.77 0.15 5.33
C VAL A 394 -4.44 1.62 5.67
N ASN A 395 -4.80 2.56 4.80
CA ASN A 395 -4.27 3.92 4.83
C ASN A 395 -5.15 4.88 5.63
N LYS A 396 -4.54 5.65 6.53
CA LYS A 396 -5.18 6.76 7.26
C LYS A 396 -4.54 8.08 6.83
N GLY A 397 -5.37 9.05 6.47
CA GLY A 397 -4.93 10.33 5.91
C GLY A 397 -5.12 10.39 4.40
N ASP A 398 -4.32 11.23 3.76
CA ASP A 398 -4.30 11.36 2.30
C ASP A 398 -3.74 10.11 1.64
N GLY A 399 -4.11 9.90 0.38
CA GLY A 399 -3.58 8.84 -0.45
C GLY A 399 -2.14 9.12 -0.89
N LYS A 400 -1.56 8.13 -1.58
CA LYS A 400 -0.29 8.25 -2.30
C LYS A 400 -0.21 7.19 -3.38
N ALA A 401 0.59 7.42 -4.41
CA ALA A 401 1.00 6.39 -5.34
C ALA A 401 2.53 6.29 -5.37
N VAL A 402 3.07 5.08 -5.32
CA VAL A 402 4.51 4.82 -5.39
C VAL A 402 4.77 3.93 -6.59
N ILE A 403 5.56 4.42 -7.54
CA ILE A 403 5.98 3.68 -8.73
C ILE A 403 7.47 3.41 -8.59
N THR A 404 7.85 2.13 -8.50
CA THR A 404 9.24 1.70 -8.31
C THR A 404 9.72 0.95 -9.54
N LEU A 405 10.77 1.42 -10.20
CA LEU A 405 11.46 0.66 -11.26
C LEU A 405 12.29 -0.45 -10.61
N ILE A 406 12.02 -1.70 -11.00
CA ILE A 406 12.67 -2.89 -10.43
C ILE A 406 13.80 -3.40 -11.33
N THR A 407 13.56 -3.47 -12.65
CA THR A 407 14.52 -3.95 -13.67
C THR A 407 14.25 -3.34 -15.03
#